data_AF-A0A836YX86-F1
#
_entry.id   AF-A0A836YX86-F1
#
_cell.length_a   1.000
_cell.length_b   1.000
_cell.length_c   1.000
_cell.angle_alpha   90.00
_cell.angle_beta   90.00
_cell.angle_gamma   90.00
#
_symmetry.space_group_name_H-M   'P 1'
#
loop_
_entity.id
_entity.type
_entity.pdbx_description
1 polymer ?
#
loop_
_entity_poly.entity_id
_entity_poly.type
_entity_poly.pdbx_seq_one_letter_code
_entity_poly.pdbx_strand_id
1 'polypeptide(L)'
;MEILDISAFEKAFASLQKTIIHLDNQEWFNAQDPIIQDTLIAGVIQKFEFVYELSIKMMKRQLKSIASNDTDIDSTEFRDILRLSAQFGLIDNPEEWLDFRKMRNITSHTYDENKALQVYQGISHFLASSHYLLSQLQKRSQ
;
A
#
# COMPACT_ATOMS: atom_id res chain seq x y z
N MET A 1 -0.20 -25.12 10.15
CA MET A 1 -0.67 -23.90 9.47
C MET A 1 0.49 -23.45 8.60
N GLU A 2 0.29 -23.31 7.28
CA GLU A 2 1.37 -22.86 6.38
C GLU A 2 1.71 -21.40 6.71
N ILE A 3 2.99 -21.11 6.92
CA ILE A 3 3.44 -19.75 7.23
C ILE A 3 3.23 -18.88 5.99
N LEU A 4 2.54 -17.76 6.15
CA LEU A 4 2.32 -16.82 5.06
C LEU A 4 3.64 -16.13 4.69
N ASP A 5 4.18 -16.44 3.51
CA ASP A 5 5.31 -15.70 2.94
C ASP A 5 4.89 -14.27 2.57
N ILE A 6 5.49 -13.31 3.28
CA ILE A 6 5.29 -11.86 3.15
C ILE A 6 6.52 -11.12 2.58
N SER A 7 7.57 -11.84 2.17
CA SER A 7 8.85 -11.25 1.77
C SER A 7 8.76 -10.25 0.61
N ALA A 8 7.86 -10.49 -0.35
CA ALA A 8 7.60 -9.56 -1.44
C ALA A 8 7.00 -8.23 -0.95
N PHE A 9 6.07 -8.30 0.02
CA PHE A 9 5.45 -7.12 0.61
C PHE A 9 6.47 -6.31 1.42
N GLU A 10 7.30 -6.97 2.22
CA GLU A 10 8.39 -6.33 2.98
C GLU A 10 9.36 -5.57 2.06
N LYS A 11 9.81 -6.22 0.98
CA LYS A 11 10.74 -5.60 0.02
C LYS A 11 10.12 -4.40 -0.69
N ALA A 12 8.86 -4.51 -1.12
CA ALA A 12 8.15 -3.41 -1.78
C ALA A 12 7.94 -2.23 -0.82
N PHE A 13 7.48 -2.51 0.41
CA PHE A 13 7.29 -1.49 1.45
C PHE A 13 8.59 -0.76 1.78
N ALA A 14 9.68 -1.50 2.03
CA ALA A 14 10.98 -0.91 2.33
C ALA A 14 11.50 -0.07 1.15
N SER A 15 11.24 -0.49 -0.09
CA SER A 15 11.61 0.27 -1.29
C SER A 15 10.84 1.60 -1.40
N LEU A 16 9.54 1.61 -1.12
CA LEU A 16 8.73 2.83 -1.10
C LEU A 16 9.17 3.77 0.04
N GLN A 17 9.31 3.23 1.25
CA GLN A 17 9.70 3.98 2.44
C GLN A 17 11.06 4.68 2.24
N LYS A 18 12.07 3.96 1.75
CA LYS A 18 13.40 4.53 1.48
C LYS A 18 13.35 5.66 0.46
N THR A 19 12.50 5.54 -0.56
CA THR A 19 12.36 6.60 -1.57
C THR A 19 11.70 7.84 -0.98
N ILE A 20 10.61 7.70 -0.21
CA ILE A 20 9.98 8.86 0.43
C ILE A 20 10.95 9.56 1.38
N ILE A 21 11.65 8.83 2.26
CA ILE A 21 12.65 9.41 3.17
C ILE A 21 13.73 10.20 2.42
N HIS A 22 14.14 9.72 1.24
CA HIS A 22 15.13 10.44 0.44
C HIS A 22 14.56 11.70 -0.20
N LEU A 23 13.32 11.64 -0.72
CA LEU A 23 12.64 12.77 -1.35
C LEU A 23 12.15 13.83 -0.35
N ASP A 24 12.05 13.48 0.94
CA ASP A 24 11.79 14.45 2.01
C ASP A 24 12.93 15.48 2.15
N ASN A 25 14.12 15.23 1.58
CA ASN A 25 15.15 16.24 1.41
C ASN A 25 14.76 17.23 0.29
N GLN A 26 13.94 18.21 0.66
CA GLN A 26 13.41 19.23 -0.26
C GLN A 26 14.51 20.08 -0.91
N GLU A 27 15.62 20.35 -0.22
CA GLU A 27 16.74 21.09 -0.81
C GLU A 27 17.35 20.30 -1.97
N TRP A 28 17.65 19.02 -1.75
CA TRP A 28 18.16 18.14 -2.80
C TRP A 28 17.15 17.96 -3.93
N PHE A 29 15.88 17.69 -3.61
CA PHE A 29 14.85 17.43 -4.60
C PHE A 29 14.61 18.64 -5.51
N ASN A 30 14.47 19.84 -4.91
CA ASN A 30 14.25 21.08 -5.66
C ASN A 30 15.47 21.53 -6.47
N ALA A 31 16.66 21.03 -6.14
CA ALA A 31 17.88 21.27 -6.91
C ALA A 31 18.00 20.39 -8.17
N GLN A 32 17.11 19.39 -8.35
CA GLN A 32 17.12 18.53 -9.53
C GLN A 32 16.42 19.17 -10.73
N ASP A 33 16.78 18.76 -11.94
CA ASP A 33 16.07 19.17 -13.16
C ASP A 33 14.58 18.75 -13.09
N PRO A 34 13.65 19.53 -13.67
CA PRO A 34 12.21 19.20 -13.62
C PRO A 34 11.87 17.80 -14.12
N ILE A 35 12.55 17.31 -15.17
CA ILE A 35 12.35 15.95 -15.69
C ILE A 35 12.80 14.86 -14.70
N ILE A 36 13.81 15.15 -13.88
CA ILE A 36 14.26 14.24 -12.82
C ILE A 36 13.24 14.24 -11.69
N GLN A 37 12.74 15.41 -11.28
CA GLN A 37 11.69 15.52 -10.25
C GLN A 37 10.44 14.73 -10.65
N ASP A 38 9.96 14.92 -11.89
CA ASP A 38 8.83 14.17 -12.45
C ASP A 38 9.08 12.66 -12.46
N THR A 39 10.24 12.23 -12.95
CA THR A 39 10.63 10.80 -12.96
C THR A 39 10.63 10.19 -11.55
N LEU A 40 11.12 10.92 -10.55
CA LEU A 40 11.14 10.48 -9.16
C LEU A 40 9.73 10.35 -8.59
N ILE A 41 8.85 11.33 -8.83
CA ILE A 41 7.43 11.28 -8.42
C ILE A 41 6.73 10.10 -9.09
N ALA A 42 6.90 9.91 -10.41
CA ALA A 42 6.34 8.77 -11.13
C ALA A 42 6.83 7.43 -10.55
N GLY A 43 8.13 7.34 -10.22
CA GLY A 43 8.71 6.16 -9.56
C GLY A 43 8.12 5.89 -8.17
N VAL A 44 7.83 6.93 -7.39
CA VAL A 44 7.16 6.82 -6.08
C VAL A 44 5.73 6.30 -6.25
N ILE A 45 4.99 6.85 -7.22
CA ILE A 45 3.61 6.42 -7.52
C ILE A 45 3.59 4.94 -7.92
N GLN A 46 4.53 4.51 -8.76
CA GLN A 46 4.65 3.09 -9.14
C GLN A 46 4.94 2.19 -7.93
N LYS A 47 5.81 2.64 -7.02
CA LYS A 47 6.10 1.90 -5.78
C LYS A 47 4.88 1.85 -4.85
N PHE A 48 4.09 2.92 -4.78
CA PHE A 48 2.81 2.92 -4.08
C PHE A 48 1.87 1.84 -4.64
N GLU A 49 1.72 1.74 -5.96
CA GLU A 49 0.86 0.71 -6.58
C GLU A 49 1.30 -0.70 -6.18
N PHE A 50 2.61 -1.00 -6.21
CA PHE A 50 3.12 -2.30 -5.80
C PHE A 50 2.78 -2.63 -4.36
N VAL A 51 3.00 -1.68 -3.44
CA VAL A 51 2.70 -1.86 -2.02
C VAL A 51 1.19 -2.01 -1.81
N TYR A 52 0.36 -1.26 -2.54
CA TYR A 52 -1.09 -1.36 -2.45
C TYR A 52 -1.58 -2.75 -2.90
N GLU A 53 -1.19 -3.22 -4.08
CA GLU A 53 -1.62 -4.52 -4.60
C GLU A 53 -1.15 -5.67 -3.69
N LEU A 54 0.09 -5.59 -3.20
CA LEU A 54 0.63 -6.57 -2.25
C LEU A 54 -0.12 -6.53 -0.91
N SER A 55 -0.49 -5.36 -0.42
CA SER A 55 -1.27 -5.22 0.82
C SER A 55 -2.62 -5.93 0.70
N ILE A 56 -3.38 -5.68 -0.37
CA ILE A 56 -4.68 -6.33 -0.59
C ILE A 56 -4.50 -7.84 -0.76
N LYS A 57 -3.47 -8.27 -1.49
CA LYS A 57 -3.15 -9.69 -1.66
C LYS A 57 -2.84 -10.35 -0.30
N MET A 58 -2.06 -9.71 0.56
CA MET A 58 -1.71 -10.26 1.87
C MET A 58 -2.91 -10.28 2.82
N MET A 59 -3.75 -9.25 2.83
CA MET A 59 -5.02 -9.27 3.58
C MET A 59 -5.86 -10.48 3.18
N LYS A 60 -6.10 -10.69 1.87
CA LYS A 60 -6.88 -11.83 1.39
C LYS A 60 -6.26 -13.17 1.79
N ARG A 61 -4.95 -13.34 1.63
CA ARG A 61 -4.27 -14.59 2.00
C ARG A 61 -4.36 -14.87 3.51
N GLN A 62 -4.20 -13.83 4.33
CA GLN A 62 -4.33 -13.96 5.78
C GLN A 62 -5.78 -14.22 6.21
N LEU A 63 -6.76 -13.61 5.55
CA LEU A 63 -8.17 -13.93 5.81
C LEU A 63 -8.50 -15.37 5.44
N LYS A 64 -7.97 -15.89 4.32
CA LYS A 64 -8.13 -17.32 3.96
C LYS A 64 -7.52 -18.28 4.97
N SER A 65 -6.40 -17.90 5.61
CA SER A 65 -5.79 -18.76 6.62
C SER A 65 -6.55 -18.75 7.94
N ILE A 66 -7.33 -17.69 8.22
CA ILE A 66 -8.13 -17.54 9.46
C ILE A 66 -9.58 -18.01 9.27
N ALA A 67 -10.15 -17.84 8.07
CA ALA A 67 -11.55 -18.13 7.80
C ALA A 67 -11.85 -19.63 7.84
N SER A 68 -13.06 -19.97 8.28
CA SER A 68 -13.60 -21.33 8.15
C SER A 68 -13.80 -21.69 6.68
N ASN A 69 -13.77 -22.98 6.35
CA ASN A 69 -13.84 -23.50 4.97
C ASN A 69 -15.04 -22.99 4.14
N ASP A 70 -16.10 -22.47 4.78
CA ASP A 70 -17.32 -22.01 4.12
C ASP A 70 -17.27 -20.56 3.58
N THR A 71 -16.20 -19.80 3.86
CA THR A 71 -16.06 -18.42 3.34
C THR A 71 -15.15 -18.37 2.12
N ASP A 72 -15.74 -18.11 0.94
CA ASP A 72 -14.97 -17.85 -0.28
C ASP A 72 -14.43 -16.40 -0.29
N ILE A 73 -13.21 -16.23 0.21
CA ILE A 73 -12.50 -14.95 0.26
C ILE A 73 -12.19 -14.40 -1.15
N ASP A 74 -12.06 -15.25 -2.17
CA ASP A 74 -11.74 -14.75 -3.53
C ASP A 74 -12.94 -14.05 -4.16
N SER A 75 -14.14 -14.55 -3.92
CA SER A 75 -15.41 -13.97 -4.37
C SER A 75 -15.97 -12.90 -3.44
N THR A 76 -15.28 -12.60 -2.32
CA THR A 76 -15.72 -11.58 -1.37
C THR A 76 -15.46 -10.17 -1.90
N GLU A 77 -16.47 -9.31 -1.78
CA GLU A 77 -16.41 -7.91 -2.18
C GLU A 77 -15.31 -7.13 -1.43
N PHE A 78 -14.72 -6.13 -2.09
CA PHE A 78 -13.59 -5.37 -1.52
C PHE A 78 -13.91 -4.74 -0.16
N ARG A 79 -15.12 -4.18 0.00
CA ARG A 79 -15.54 -3.58 1.28
C ARG A 79 -15.62 -4.62 2.40
N ASP A 80 -16.08 -5.83 2.08
CA ASP A 80 -16.16 -6.91 3.05
C ASP A 80 -14.76 -7.44 3.41
N ILE A 81 -13.83 -7.51 2.46
CA ILE A 81 -12.41 -7.80 2.73
C ILE A 81 -11.81 -6.80 3.72
N LEU A 82 -12.07 -5.50 3.53
CA LEU A 82 -11.56 -4.48 4.47
C LEU A 82 -12.21 -4.60 5.85
N ARG A 83 -13.54 -4.81 5.92
CA ARG A 83 -14.25 -5.00 7.19
C ARG A 83 -13.71 -6.22 7.95
N LEU A 84 -13.55 -7.35 7.28
CA LEU A 84 -12.97 -8.55 7.88
C LEU A 84 -11.52 -8.32 8.31
N SER A 85 -10.72 -7.64 7.48
CA SER A 85 -9.34 -7.31 7.82
C SER A 85 -9.24 -6.46 9.08
N ALA A 86 -10.14 -5.50 9.28
CA ALA A 86 -10.22 -4.74 10.52
C ALA A 86 -10.71 -5.59 11.70
N GLN A 87 -11.73 -6.42 11.50
CA GLN A 87 -12.25 -7.32 12.52
C GLN A 87 -11.17 -8.27 13.07
N PHE A 88 -10.29 -8.78 12.21
CA PHE A 88 -9.16 -9.63 12.60
C PHE A 88 -7.89 -8.86 12.98
N GLY A 89 -7.97 -7.53 13.07
CA GLY A 89 -6.87 -6.65 13.48
C GLY A 89 -5.68 -6.65 12.53
N LEU A 90 -5.92 -6.86 11.23
CA LEU A 90 -4.90 -6.70 10.17
C LEU A 90 -4.74 -5.24 9.77
N ILE A 91 -5.83 -4.47 9.78
CA ILE A 91 -5.85 -3.02 9.55
C ILE A 91 -6.62 -2.33 10.66
N ASP A 92 -6.40 -1.03 10.85
CA ASP A 92 -7.08 -0.25 11.88
C ASP A 92 -8.35 0.42 11.33
N ASN A 93 -8.22 1.12 10.20
CA ASN A 93 -9.29 1.91 9.61
C ASN A 93 -9.63 1.48 8.16
N PRO A 94 -10.73 0.74 7.93
CA PRO A 94 -11.19 0.36 6.59
C PRO A 94 -11.42 1.53 5.63
N GLU A 95 -11.84 2.69 6.12
CA GLU A 95 -12.17 3.84 5.28
C GLU A 95 -10.93 4.41 4.58
N GLU A 96 -9.77 4.41 5.26
CA GLU A 96 -8.49 4.82 4.64
C GLU A 96 -8.16 3.96 3.42
N TRP A 97 -8.42 2.65 3.49
CA TRP A 97 -8.18 1.73 2.38
C TRP A 97 -9.14 1.92 1.21
N LEU A 98 -10.35 2.43 1.46
CA LEU A 98 -11.24 2.88 0.40
C LEU A 98 -10.67 4.13 -0.30
N ASP A 99 -10.06 5.04 0.45
CA ASP A 99 -9.42 6.22 -0.11
C ASP A 99 -8.13 5.86 -0.87
N PHE A 100 -7.32 4.93 -0.36
CA PHE A 100 -6.17 4.39 -1.10
C PHE A 100 -6.59 3.70 -2.39
N ARG A 101 -7.74 3.02 -2.43
CA ARG A 101 -8.29 2.48 -3.67
C ARG A 101 -8.67 3.58 -4.66
N LYS A 102 -9.29 4.68 -4.20
CA LYS A 102 -9.57 5.84 -5.07
C LYS A 102 -8.28 6.46 -5.59
N MET A 103 -7.27 6.60 -4.73
CA MET A 103 -5.94 7.09 -5.09
C MET A 103 -5.27 6.20 -6.15
N ARG A 104 -5.33 4.87 -5.98
CA ARG A 104 -4.84 3.89 -6.97
C ARG A 104 -5.63 3.91 -8.29
N ASN A 105 -6.90 4.31 -8.29
CA ASN A 105 -7.68 4.39 -9.52
C ASN A 105 -7.29 5.60 -10.39
N ILE A 106 -6.67 6.63 -9.82
CA ILE A 106 -6.27 7.83 -10.56
C ILE A 106 -4.81 7.79 -11.04
N THR A 107 -4.04 6.76 -10.66
CA THR A 107 -2.61 6.64 -11.02
C THR A 107 -2.36 6.47 -12.51
N SER A 108 -3.29 5.85 -13.25
CA SER A 108 -3.24 5.79 -14.72
C SER A 108 -3.30 7.17 -15.40
N HIS A 109 -3.66 8.21 -14.65
CA HIS A 109 -3.76 9.58 -15.12
C HIS A 109 -2.67 10.50 -14.57
N THR A 110 -1.62 9.98 -13.95
CA THR A 110 -0.56 10.81 -13.33
C THR A 110 0.45 11.36 -14.34
N TYR A 111 0.18 11.22 -15.65
CA TYR A 111 0.77 12.10 -16.66
C TYR A 111 0.30 13.56 -16.52
N ASP A 112 -0.80 13.78 -15.78
CA ASP A 112 -1.22 15.10 -15.31
C ASP A 112 -0.52 15.39 -13.97
N GLU A 113 0.31 16.44 -13.94
CA GLU A 113 1.10 16.85 -12.77
C GLU A 113 0.25 17.09 -11.53
N ASN A 114 -0.97 17.62 -11.67
CA ASN A 114 -1.86 17.86 -10.52
C ASN A 114 -2.33 16.53 -9.90
N LYS A 115 -2.60 15.53 -10.75
CA LYS A 115 -2.98 14.20 -10.29
C LYS A 115 -1.79 13.45 -9.68
N ALA A 116 -0.60 13.60 -10.27
CA ALA A 116 0.64 13.07 -9.69
C ALA A 116 0.89 13.63 -8.29
N LEU A 117 0.76 14.95 -8.13
CA LEU A 117 0.90 15.61 -6.84
C LEU A 117 -0.17 15.16 -5.83
N GLN A 118 -1.43 15.04 -6.26
CA GLN A 118 -2.51 14.53 -5.41
C GLN A 118 -2.20 13.13 -4.87
N VAL A 119 -1.75 12.21 -5.72
CA VAL A 119 -1.36 10.86 -5.28
C VAL A 119 -0.16 10.95 -4.35
N TYR A 120 0.89 11.69 -4.73
CA TYR A 120 2.12 11.82 -3.95
C TYR A 120 1.86 12.30 -2.52
N GLN A 121 1.00 13.30 -2.34
CA GLN A 121 0.63 13.84 -1.03
C GLN A 121 -0.07 12.81 -0.13
N GLY A 122 -0.79 11.83 -0.69
CA GLY A 122 -1.45 10.77 0.06
C GLY A 122 -0.54 9.61 0.49
N ILE A 123 0.69 9.53 -0.03
CA ILE A 123 1.57 8.37 0.17
C ILE A 123 2.11 8.30 1.60
N SER A 124 2.33 9.42 2.27
CA SER A 124 2.77 9.43 3.68
C SER A 124 1.75 8.77 4.60
N HIS A 125 0.46 9.07 4.40
CA HIS A 125 -0.63 8.44 5.12
C HIS A 125 -0.75 6.94 4.78
N PHE A 126 -0.68 6.59 3.50
CA PHE A 126 -0.66 5.21 3.05
C PHE A 126 0.49 4.38 3.63
N LEU A 127 1.69 4.97 3.78
CA LEU A 127 2.84 4.32 4.38
C LEU A 127 2.58 3.92 5.83
N ALA A 128 1.90 4.78 6.62
CA ALA A 128 1.55 4.47 8.00
C ALA A 128 0.59 3.27 8.08
N SER A 129 -0.50 3.28 7.31
CA SER A 129 -1.49 2.21 7.32
C SER A 129 -0.93 0.89 6.76
N SER A 130 -0.07 0.95 5.74
CA SER A 130 0.63 -0.21 5.19
C SER A 130 1.68 -0.77 6.14
N HIS A 131 2.37 0.08 6.90
CA HIS A 131 3.29 -0.35 7.94
C HIS A 131 2.54 -1.12 9.03
N TYR A 132 1.39 -0.60 9.48
CA TYR A 132 0.56 -1.28 10.47
C TYR A 132 0.20 -2.68 9.98
N LEU A 133 -0.33 -2.81 8.76
CA LEU A 133 -0.63 -4.11 8.15
C LEU A 133 0.59 -5.04 8.16
N LEU A 134 1.75 -4.54 7.71
CA LEU A 134 2.96 -5.34 7.65
C LEU A 134 3.36 -5.86 9.05
N SER A 135 3.32 -5.00 10.06
CA SER A 135 3.62 -5.39 11.45
C SER A 135 2.63 -6.42 11.99
N GLN A 136 1.36 -6.34 11.61
CA GLN A 136 0.35 -7.33 12.01
C GLN A 136 0.58 -8.69 11.34
N LEU A 137 0.99 -8.70 10.07
CA LEU A 137 1.33 -9.93 9.36
C LEU A 137 2.60 -10.57 9.94
N GLN A 138 3.64 -9.78 10.22
CA GLN A 138 4.89 -10.27 10.81
C GLN A 138 4.67 -10.97 12.17
N LYS A 139 3.77 -10.44 13.01
CA LYS A 139 3.39 -11.08 14.29
C LYS A 139 2.70 -12.44 14.12
N ARG A 140 2.11 -12.71 12.95
CA ARG A 140 1.35 -13.92 12.63
C ARG A 140 2.14 -14.93 11.79
N SER A 141 3.24 -14.49 11.17
CA SER A 141 4.15 -15.31 10.36
C SER A 141 5.38 -15.82 11.14
N GLN A 142 5.47 -15.53 12.44
CA GLN A 142 6.45 -16.12 13.37
C GLN A 142 5.86 -17.33 14.07
#